data_AF-A0A4Q6GBH1-F1
#
_entry.id   AF-A0A4Q6GBH1-F1
#
_cell.length_a   1.000
_cell.length_b   1.000
_cell.length_c   1.000
_cell.angle_alpha   90.00
_cell.angle_beta   90.00
_cell.angle_gamma   90.00
#
_symmetry.space_group_name_H-M   'P 1'
#
loop_
_entity.id
_entity.type
_entity.pdbx_description
1 polymer ?
#
loop_
_entity_poly.entity_id
_entity_poly.type
_entity_poly.pdbx_seq_one_letter_code
_entity_poly.pdbx_strand_id
1 'polypeptide(L)'
;RRLWSQGKPRHALALLYRASVESMASRAEVALPPGATESECLRASRRMPDEEDRRLFARMVRVWQYAAYARQLPAQAEFDELLAHLQRRYRWLA
;
A
#
# COMPACT_ATOMS: atom_id res chain seq x y z
N ARG A 1 -7.23 -11.24 -0.49
CA ARG A 1 -7.82 -11.65 -1.79
C ARG A 1 -9.36 -11.73 -1.77
N ARG A 2 -10.01 -12.25 -0.71
CA ARG A 2 -11.48 -12.39 -0.60
C ARG A 2 -12.31 -11.14 -0.98
N LEU A 3 -11.93 -9.94 -0.52
CA LEU A 3 -12.67 -8.71 -0.84
C LEU A 3 -12.68 -8.40 -2.35
N TRP A 4 -11.57 -8.71 -3.03
CA TRP A 4 -11.43 -8.46 -4.45
C TRP A 4 -12.38 -9.37 -5.26
N SER A 5 -12.40 -10.67 -4.96
CA SER A 5 -13.29 -11.64 -5.63
C SER A 5 -14.78 -11.41 -5.33
N GLN A 6 -15.10 -10.70 -4.25
CA GLN A 6 -16.48 -10.31 -3.90
C GLN A 6 -16.95 -9.02 -4.60
N GLY A 7 -16.20 -8.53 -5.60
CA GLY A 7 -16.56 -7.28 -6.29
C GLY A 7 -16.37 -6.03 -5.42
N LYS A 8 -15.52 -6.11 -4.37
CA LYS A 8 -15.18 -4.97 -3.50
C LYS A 8 -13.70 -4.55 -3.65
N PRO A 9 -13.23 -4.22 -4.88
CA PRO A 9 -11.82 -3.93 -5.15
C PRO A 9 -11.31 -2.71 -4.39
N ARG A 10 -12.12 -1.66 -4.23
CA ARG A 10 -11.76 -0.48 -3.40
C ARG A 10 -11.50 -0.85 -1.94
N HIS A 11 -12.32 -1.73 -1.35
CA HIS A 11 -12.12 -2.18 0.03
C HIS A 11 -10.86 -3.06 0.16
N ALA A 12 -10.60 -3.91 -0.84
CA ALA A 12 -9.37 -4.69 -0.90
C ALA A 12 -8.12 -3.79 -0.94
N LEU A 13 -8.14 -2.74 -1.77
CA LEU A 13 -7.04 -1.77 -1.86
C LEU A 13 -6.90 -0.92 -0.60
N ALA A 14 -8.01 -0.52 0.03
CA ALA A 14 -7.97 0.22 1.30
C ALA A 14 -7.32 -0.60 2.43
N LEU A 15 -7.60 -1.91 2.48
CA LEU A 15 -6.95 -2.82 3.42
C LEU A 15 -5.45 -2.96 3.10
N LEU A 16 -5.12 -3.16 1.82
CA LEU A 16 -3.74 -3.27 1.36
C LEU A 16 -2.92 -2.01 1.67
N TYR A 17 -3.52 -0.83 1.47
CA TYR A 17 -2.90 0.46 1.79
C TYR A 17 -2.62 0.59 3.29
N ARG A 18 -3.60 0.30 4.16
CA ARG A 18 -3.40 0.37 5.62
C ARG A 18 -2.29 -0.55 6.11
N ALA A 19 -2.26 -1.81 5.64
CA ALA A 19 -1.18 -2.74 5.97
C ALA A 19 0.19 -2.24 5.47
N SER A 20 0.22 -1.60 4.30
CA SER A 20 1.44 -0.99 3.74
C SER A 20 1.92 0.19 4.57
N VAL A 21 1.00 1.01 5.10
CA VAL A 21 1.32 2.15 5.98
C VAL A 21 1.92 1.66 7.30
N GLU A 22 1.32 0.62 7.91
CA GLU A 22 1.86 0.00 9.13
C GLU A 22 3.27 -0.56 8.91
N SER A 23 3.47 -1.28 7.79
CA SER A 23 4.77 -1.84 7.43
C SER A 23 5.82 -0.78 7.16
N MET A 24 5.43 0.30 6.46
CA MET A 24 6.30 1.45 6.19
C MET A 24 6.67 2.15 7.50
N ALA A 25 5.71 2.38 8.39
CA ALA A 25 5.94 3.05 9.67
C ALA A 25 6.94 2.28 10.55
N SER A 26 6.80 0.95 10.61
CA SER A 26 7.73 0.07 11.31
C SER A 26 9.15 0.14 10.69
N ARG A 27 9.26 0.07 9.35
CA ARG A 27 10.56 0.08 8.64
C ARG A 27 11.27 1.44 8.63
N ALA A 28 10.50 2.51 8.66
CA ALA A 28 11.02 3.89 8.71
C ALA A 28 11.32 4.36 10.14
N GLU A 29 10.97 3.55 11.14
CA GLU A 29 11.02 3.87 12.56
C GLU A 29 10.36 5.23 12.84
N VAL A 30 9.13 5.40 12.34
CA VAL A 30 8.33 6.61 12.53
C VAL A 30 6.99 6.31 13.17
N ALA A 31 6.56 7.22 14.04
CA ALA A 31 5.17 7.28 14.48
C ALA A 31 4.41 8.25 13.55
N LEU A 32 3.36 7.76 12.89
CA LEU A 32 2.47 8.61 12.11
C LEU A 32 1.41 9.23 13.03
N PRO A 33 1.11 10.53 12.90
CA PRO A 33 0.02 11.15 13.66
C PRO A 33 -1.33 10.54 13.25
N PRO A 34 -2.34 10.56 14.16
CA PRO A 34 -3.70 10.21 13.80
C PRO A 34 -4.17 11.05 12.61
N GLY A 35 -4.65 10.40 11.55
CA GLY A 35 -5.12 11.09 10.34
C GLY A 35 -4.02 11.50 9.36
N ALA A 36 -2.80 10.96 9.48
CA ALA A 36 -1.73 11.19 8.51
C ALA A 36 -2.22 10.96 7.06
N THR A 37 -2.01 11.98 6.23
CA THR A 37 -2.36 11.98 4.81
C THR A 37 -1.42 11.08 4.01
N GLU A 38 -1.83 10.66 2.82
CA GLU A 38 -0.99 9.89 1.89
C GLU A 38 0.34 10.60 1.60
N SER A 39 0.30 11.92 1.46
CA SER A 39 1.49 12.75 1.22
C SER A 39 2.47 12.73 2.41
N GLU A 40 1.96 12.72 3.64
CA GLU A 40 2.79 12.57 4.84
C GLU A 40 3.39 11.17 4.94
N CYS A 41 2.60 10.13 4.65
CA CYS A 41 3.08 8.76 4.56
C CYS A 41 4.20 8.60 3.51
N LEU A 42 4.06 9.22 2.33
CA LEU A 42 5.10 9.22 1.28
C LEU A 42 6.36 9.98 1.70
N ARG A 43 6.23 11.01 2.54
CA ARG A 43 7.38 11.73 3.08
C ARG A 43 8.10 10.89 4.13
N ALA A 44 7.34 10.25 5.02
CA ALA A 44 7.87 9.36 6.05
C ALA A 44 8.58 8.14 5.44
N SER A 45 8.05 7.58 4.35
CA SER A 45 8.65 6.42 3.67
C SER A 45 10.08 6.69 3.18
N ARG A 46 10.48 7.95 2.96
CA ARG A 46 11.85 8.33 2.60
C ARG A 46 12.89 7.89 3.65
N ARG A 47 12.47 7.67 4.90
CA ARG A 47 13.34 7.18 5.98
C ARG A 47 13.57 5.67 5.95
N MET A 48 12.78 4.91 5.21
CA MET A 48 13.07 3.48 5.04
C MET A 48 14.44 3.32 4.38
N PRO A 49 15.31 2.41 4.85
CA PRO A 49 16.66 2.27 4.33
C PRO A 49 16.68 1.76 2.88
N ASP A 50 15.74 0.89 2.55
CA ASP A 50 15.70 0.16 1.28
C ASP A 50 14.94 0.94 0.19
N GLU A 51 15.59 1.18 -0.95
CA GLU A 51 14.97 1.91 -2.06
C GLU A 51 13.80 1.18 -2.70
N GLU A 52 13.88 -0.14 -2.79
CA GLU A 52 12.84 -0.96 -3.38
C GLU A 52 11.57 -0.90 -2.53
N ASP A 53 11.71 -0.94 -1.20
CA ASP A 53 10.60 -0.74 -0.28
C ASP A 53 9.96 0.65 -0.49
N ARG A 54 10.77 1.70 -0.67
CA ARG A 54 10.28 3.07 -0.92
C ARG A 54 9.47 3.14 -2.20
N ARG A 55 9.99 2.56 -3.29
CA ARG A 55 9.34 2.53 -4.60
C ARG A 55 8.04 1.70 -4.55
N LEU A 56 8.06 0.55 -3.87
CA LEU A 56 6.90 -0.32 -3.73
C LEU A 56 5.79 0.34 -2.90
N PHE A 57 6.14 1.01 -1.79
CA PHE A 57 5.20 1.81 -1.02
C PHE A 57 4.57 2.91 -1.88
N ALA A 58 5.39 3.68 -2.61
CA ALA A 58 4.89 4.74 -3.49
C ALA A 58 3.95 4.22 -4.59
N ARG A 59 4.26 3.05 -5.18
CA ARG A 59 3.36 2.36 -6.13
C ARG A 59 2.02 2.03 -5.47
N MET A 60 2.04 1.47 -4.26
CA MET A 60 0.82 1.14 -3.53
C MET A 60 -0.05 2.38 -3.26
N VAL A 61 0.55 3.48 -2.77
CA VAL A 61 -0.17 4.74 -2.53
C VAL A 61 -0.82 5.25 -3.81
N ARG A 62 -0.10 5.21 -4.95
CA ARG A 62 -0.64 5.67 -6.23
C ARG A 62 -1.82 4.83 -6.71
N VAL A 63 -1.72 3.50 -6.61
CA VAL A 63 -2.83 2.59 -6.97
C VAL A 63 -4.05 2.84 -6.09
N TRP A 64 -3.83 3.07 -4.79
CA TRP A 64 -4.91 3.46 -3.88
C TRP A 64 -5.56 4.79 -4.27
N GLN A 65 -4.78 5.84 -4.53
CA GLN A 65 -5.29 7.16 -4.90
C GLN A 65 -6.15 7.12 -6.18
N TYR A 66 -5.72 6.37 -7.19
CA TYR A 66 -6.52 6.19 -8.41
C TYR A 66 -7.85 5.47 -8.14
N ALA A 67 -7.83 4.43 -7.31
CA ALA A 67 -9.05 3.70 -6.96
C ALA A 67 -9.99 4.52 -6.04
N ALA A 68 -9.44 5.33 -5.15
CA ALA A 68 -10.19 6.12 -4.18
C ALA A 68 -10.82 7.36 -4.81
N TYR A 69 -10.03 8.11 -5.59
CA TYR A 69 -10.39 9.44 -6.09
C TYR A 69 -10.71 9.48 -7.59
N ALA A 70 -9.97 8.73 -8.41
CA ALA A 70 -10.19 8.72 -9.87
C ALA A 70 -11.19 7.64 -10.33
N ARG A 71 -11.70 6.80 -9.41
CA ARG A 71 -12.52 5.61 -9.70
C ARG A 71 -11.87 4.66 -10.72
N GLN A 72 -10.55 4.72 -10.88
CA GLN A 72 -9.79 3.87 -11.76
C GLN A 72 -9.21 2.71 -10.96
N LEU A 73 -9.66 1.50 -11.27
CA LEU A 73 -9.22 0.28 -10.61
C LEU A 73 -8.09 -0.36 -11.42
N PRO A 74 -7.07 -0.94 -10.77
CA PRO A 74 -6.08 -1.75 -11.48
C PRO A 74 -6.75 -3.03 -11.99
N ALA A 75 -6.17 -3.62 -13.02
CA ALA A 75 -6.58 -4.95 -13.47
C ALA A 75 -6.32 -5.99 -12.37
N GLN A 76 -7.02 -7.14 -12.44
CA GLN A 76 -6.82 -8.26 -11.52
C GLN A 76 -5.33 -8.67 -11.42
N ALA A 77 -4.68 -8.82 -12.58
CA ALA A 77 -3.27 -9.20 -12.66
C ALA A 77 -2.36 -8.17 -11.96
N GLU A 78 -2.59 -6.88 -12.19
CA GLU A 78 -1.82 -5.81 -11.54
C GLU A 78 -2.01 -5.79 -10.02
N PHE A 79 -3.23 -6.06 -9.55
CA PHE A 79 -3.52 -6.20 -8.13
C PHE A 79 -2.79 -7.40 -7.52
N ASP A 80 -2.86 -8.56 -8.16
CA ASP A 80 -2.21 -9.78 -7.67
C ASP A 80 -0.68 -9.65 -7.67
N GLU A 81 -0.10 -9.02 -8.69
CA GLU A 81 1.32 -8.69 -8.74
C GLU A 81 1.75 -7.73 -7.64
N LEU A 82 0.97 -6.67 -7.40
CA LEU A 82 1.25 -5.70 -6.35
C LEU A 82 1.17 -6.36 -4.97
N LEU A 83 0.12 -7.16 -4.74
CA LEU A 83 -0.07 -7.91 -3.50
C LEU A 83 1.09 -8.88 -3.28
N ALA A 84 1.48 -9.66 -4.29
CA ALA A 84 2.57 -10.62 -4.16
C ALA A 84 3.92 -9.95 -3.88
N HIS A 85 4.21 -8.81 -4.52
CA HIS A 85 5.42 -8.04 -4.23
C HIS A 85 5.41 -7.51 -2.79
N LEU A 86 4.30 -6.93 -2.33
CA LEU A 86 4.16 -6.43 -0.96
C LEU A 86 4.31 -7.56 0.06
N GLN A 87 3.63 -8.70 -0.14
CA GLN A 87 3.74 -9.86 0.74
C GLN A 87 5.19 -10.34 0.87
N ARG A 88 5.90 -10.49 -0.26
CA ARG A 88 7.29 -10.94 -0.28
C ARG A 88 8.22 -9.96 0.43
N ARG A 89 8.10 -8.67 0.10
CA ARG A 89 9.05 -7.66 0.57
C ARG A 89 8.78 -7.25 2.02
N TYR A 90 7.52 -7.10 2.37
CA TYR A 90 7.08 -6.75 3.73
C TYR A 90 6.99 -7.94 4.67
N ARG A 91 7.21 -9.17 4.15
CA ARG A 91 7.18 -10.42 4.91
C ARG A 91 5.84 -10.62 5.62
N TRP A 92 4.75 -10.24 4.96
CA TRP A 92 3.42 -10.51 5.48
C TRP A 92 3.15 -12.00 5.44
N LEU A 93 2.51 -12.51 6.49
CA LEU A 93 2.05 -13.89 6.52
C LEU A 93 1.03 -14.09 5.38
N ALA A 94 1.24 -15.14 4.59
CA ALA A 94 0.46 -15.45 3.39
C ALA A 94 -0.95 -15.93 3.71
#